data_AF-A0A4Q5U619-F1
#
_entry.id   AF-A0A4Q5U619-F1
#
_cell.length_a   1.000
_cell.length_b   1.000
_cell.length_c   1.000
_cell.angle_alpha   90.00
_cell.angle_beta   90.00
_cell.angle_gamma   90.00
#
_symmetry.space_group_name_H-M   'P 1'
#
loop_
_entity.id
_entity.type
_entity.pdbx_description
1 polymer ?
#
loop_
_entity_poly.entity_id
_entity_poly.type
_entity_poly.pdbx_seq_one_letter_code
_entity_poly.pdbx_strand_id
1 'polypeptide(L)'
;MNKIKTLGELKAAGYQPKSIKEEIRQNLISRLQKKEPTFTGIIGYEETVIPDVERAILSKHNILFLGLRGQAKTRMARQMTQLLDEYVPVVTGSDVNDDPLNPITKFSRDLIAEMGDATPIHWMHRSERYGEKLATPDVSVADLIGDIDPIKAANLKLSFADERVLHYGIIPRSNRAIFVINELPDLQARIQVALFNILEEGDVQIRGFKLRLPLDILFVFTANPEDYTNRGSIVTPLKDRIQSQILTHYPKTLEHALEITEQEAGLGEATKKRVKVSELIKRLIEQVAFEARSSEFVDKKSGVSARLTISAFENAVSAAERRAIINNEKQTQVWLGDLAGIIPSITGKVELVYEGEQEGPFQVAMNLVDKAIRTQFTQYFPNPDTLKKRKGTGKASQQEKAEDNPYKPITNWFDKGNHLNVSFNTTDKDKILLLYQVDGLHSMVKKYFPHANEQETALMMEFVLHGLSSYSLISKKIFETKIEFKDLIGSMMNLGGGSFEEEGEYDEEG
;
A
#
# COMPACT_ATOMS: atom_id res chain seq x y z
N MET A 1 -29.88 -21.51 12.92
CA MET A 1 -30.67 -20.31 13.31
C MET A 1 -31.64 -19.85 12.21
N ASN A 2 -31.43 -20.16 10.92
CA ASN A 2 -32.31 -19.80 9.77
C ASN A 2 -33.76 -20.34 9.77
N LYS A 3 -34.21 -20.98 10.86
CA LYS A 3 -35.60 -21.45 11.00
C LYS A 3 -36.48 -20.49 11.79
N ILE A 4 -35.88 -19.58 12.58
CA ILE A 4 -36.59 -18.56 13.35
C ILE A 4 -36.96 -17.42 12.41
N LYS A 5 -38.25 -17.14 12.26
CA LYS A 5 -38.80 -16.14 11.34
C LYS A 5 -39.68 -15.11 12.01
N THR A 6 -40.01 -15.28 13.29
CA THR A 6 -40.85 -14.34 14.03
C THR A 6 -40.23 -13.90 15.34
N LEU A 7 -40.73 -12.77 15.86
CA LEU A 7 -40.36 -12.24 17.17
C LEU A 7 -40.66 -13.23 18.31
N GLY A 8 -41.79 -13.94 18.27
CA GLY A 8 -42.16 -14.94 19.27
C GLY A 8 -41.17 -16.11 19.32
N GLU A 9 -40.79 -16.63 18.15
CA GLU A 9 -39.78 -17.69 18.04
C GLU A 9 -38.41 -17.22 18.54
N LEU A 10 -38.04 -15.96 18.26
CA LEU A 10 -36.78 -15.36 18.71
C LEU A 10 -36.72 -15.26 20.24
N LYS A 11 -37.81 -14.81 20.87
CA LYS A 11 -37.95 -14.77 22.34
C LYS A 11 -37.89 -16.17 22.94
N ALA A 12 -38.60 -17.14 22.36
CA ALA A 12 -38.59 -18.52 22.82
C ALA A 12 -37.21 -19.18 22.71
N ALA A 13 -36.40 -18.79 21.72
CA ALA A 13 -35.01 -19.22 21.57
C ALA A 13 -34.05 -18.55 22.57
N GLY A 14 -34.51 -17.58 23.37
CA GLY A 14 -33.71 -16.92 24.40
C GLY A 14 -32.66 -15.94 23.85
N TYR A 15 -32.85 -15.41 22.63
CA TYR A 15 -31.93 -14.43 22.06
C TYR A 15 -31.85 -13.18 22.93
N GLN A 16 -30.63 -12.69 23.16
CA GLN A 16 -30.35 -11.48 23.92
C GLN A 16 -29.62 -10.47 23.02
N PRO A 17 -30.18 -9.27 22.82
CA PRO A 17 -29.52 -8.22 22.06
C PRO A 17 -28.18 -7.85 22.68
N LYS A 18 -27.18 -7.61 21.84
CA LYS A 18 -25.90 -7.04 22.23
C LYS A 18 -25.64 -5.81 21.37
N SER A 19 -24.99 -4.82 21.95
CA SER A 19 -24.45 -3.73 21.15
C SER A 19 -23.30 -4.24 20.29
N ILE A 20 -23.08 -3.63 19.12
CA ILE A 20 -22.01 -4.03 18.21
C ILE A 20 -20.64 -4.00 18.89
N LYS A 21 -20.43 -3.03 19.79
CA LYS A 21 -19.19 -2.89 20.56
C LYS A 21 -19.00 -3.99 21.60
N GLU A 22 -20.07 -4.52 22.20
CA GLU A 22 -19.97 -5.68 23.09
C GLU A 22 -19.77 -6.98 22.30
N GLU A 23 -20.50 -7.14 21.19
CA GLU A 23 -20.39 -8.28 20.29
C GLU A 23 -18.96 -8.46 19.79
N ILE A 24 -18.39 -7.43 19.14
CA ILE A 24 -17.04 -7.48 18.58
C ILE A 24 -15.97 -7.73 19.67
N ARG A 25 -16.18 -7.18 20.87
CA ARG A 25 -15.30 -7.40 22.03
C ARG A 25 -15.32 -8.86 22.48
N GLN A 26 -16.51 -9.46 22.64
CA GLN A 26 -16.63 -10.86 23.07
C GLN A 26 -16.01 -11.82 22.07
N ASN A 27 -16.25 -11.58 20.78
CA ASN A 27 -15.69 -12.39 19.70
C ASN A 27 -14.17 -12.25 19.60
N LEU A 28 -13.63 -11.04 19.81
CA LEU A 28 -12.20 -10.83 19.93
C LEU A 28 -11.61 -11.61 21.12
N ILE A 29 -12.22 -11.52 22.30
CA ILE A 29 -11.76 -12.25 23.50
C ILE A 29 -11.70 -13.76 23.22
N SER A 30 -12.75 -14.32 22.60
CA SER A 30 -12.78 -15.72 22.20
C SER A 30 -11.64 -16.09 21.25
N ARG A 31 -11.37 -15.28 20.23
CA ARG A 31 -10.25 -15.53 19.29
C ARG A 31 -8.89 -15.48 19.98
N LEU A 32 -8.67 -14.47 20.83
CA LEU A 32 -7.42 -14.32 21.58
C LEU A 32 -7.18 -15.49 22.54
N GLN A 33 -8.21 -15.96 23.24
CA GLN A 33 -8.12 -17.15 24.11
C GLN A 33 -7.76 -18.42 23.33
N LYS A 34 -8.27 -18.54 22.10
CA LYS A 34 -7.94 -19.66 21.19
C LYS A 34 -6.60 -19.48 20.47
N LYS A 35 -5.92 -18.34 20.62
CA LYS A 35 -4.71 -17.97 19.88
C LYS A 35 -4.90 -18.00 18.36
N GLU A 36 -6.10 -17.67 17.90
CA GLU A 36 -6.41 -17.52 16.49
C GLU A 36 -6.01 -16.12 16.00
N PRO A 37 -5.51 -15.96 14.76
CA PRO A 37 -5.16 -14.65 14.22
C PRO A 37 -6.41 -13.75 14.12
N THR A 38 -6.32 -12.55 14.68
CA THR A 38 -7.40 -11.55 14.65
C THR A 38 -7.58 -10.98 13.25
N PHE A 39 -6.46 -10.63 12.60
CA PHE A 39 -6.39 -10.06 11.25
C PHE A 39 -5.48 -10.94 10.39
N THR A 40 -5.90 -11.27 9.19
CA THR A 40 -5.21 -12.22 8.29
C THR A 40 -4.72 -11.52 7.03
N GLY A 41 -3.48 -11.80 6.61
CA GLY A 41 -2.87 -11.17 5.43
C GLY A 41 -2.54 -9.68 5.62
N ILE A 42 -2.43 -9.22 6.87
CA ILE A 42 -1.84 -7.93 7.23
C ILE A 42 -0.46 -8.22 7.77
N ILE A 43 0.58 -7.87 7.01
CA ILE A 43 1.96 -8.26 7.31
C ILE A 43 2.69 -7.12 8.02
N GLY A 44 3.39 -7.45 9.11
CA GLY A 44 4.28 -6.54 9.81
C GLY A 44 3.62 -5.62 10.82
N TYR A 45 2.36 -5.89 11.19
CA TYR A 45 1.57 -5.15 12.17
C TYR A 45 1.36 -5.94 13.49
N GLU A 46 1.83 -7.19 13.56
CA GLU A 46 1.58 -8.15 14.63
C GLU A 46 2.02 -7.63 16.00
N GLU A 47 3.12 -6.86 16.03
CA GLU A 47 3.69 -6.30 17.27
C GLU A 47 3.37 -4.81 17.46
N THR A 48 2.67 -4.18 16.52
CA THR A 48 2.45 -2.72 16.51
C THR A 48 0.97 -2.36 16.42
N VAL A 49 0.42 -2.32 15.21
CA VAL A 49 -0.92 -1.82 14.91
C VAL A 49 -1.99 -2.79 15.38
N ILE A 50 -1.80 -4.10 15.19
CA ILE A 50 -2.80 -5.11 15.59
C ILE A 50 -3.07 -5.06 17.10
N PRO A 51 -2.04 -5.08 17.98
CA PRO A 51 -2.26 -4.95 19.43
C PRO A 51 -2.98 -3.66 19.83
N ASP A 52 -2.73 -2.53 19.15
CA ASP A 52 -3.44 -1.27 19.41
C ASP A 52 -4.92 -1.35 19.01
N VAL A 53 -5.23 -2.01 17.89
CA VAL A 53 -6.62 -2.25 17.46
C VAL A 53 -7.34 -3.18 18.43
N GLU A 54 -6.67 -4.24 18.87
CA GLU A 54 -7.23 -5.17 19.86
C GLU A 54 -7.52 -4.46 21.18
N ARG A 55 -6.59 -3.64 21.67
CA ARG A 55 -6.82 -2.79 22.86
C ARG A 55 -8.00 -1.84 22.66
N ALA A 56 -8.11 -1.20 21.49
CA ALA A 56 -9.22 -0.29 21.20
C ALA A 56 -10.58 -1.01 21.17
N ILE A 57 -10.64 -2.20 20.56
CA ILE A 57 -11.85 -3.05 20.53
C ILE A 57 -12.22 -3.51 21.94
N LEU A 58 -11.24 -3.96 22.73
CA LEU A 58 -11.47 -4.30 24.14
C LEU A 58 -12.01 -3.08 24.89
N SER A 59 -11.47 -1.90 24.70
CA SER A 59 -11.99 -0.68 25.34
C SER A 59 -13.32 -0.18 24.77
N LYS A 60 -13.90 -0.84 23.75
CA LYS A 60 -15.15 -0.43 23.06
C LYS A 60 -15.04 0.97 22.43
N HIS A 61 -13.84 1.34 22.01
CA HIS A 61 -13.55 2.64 21.43
C HIS A 61 -13.99 2.72 19.96
N ASN A 62 -14.35 3.93 19.52
CA ASN A 62 -14.27 4.26 18.10
C ASN A 62 -12.79 4.47 17.74
N ILE A 63 -12.43 4.14 16.51
CA ILE A 63 -11.02 4.06 16.09
C ILE A 63 -10.73 5.09 15.02
N LEU A 64 -9.61 5.79 15.13
CA LEU A 64 -9.04 6.60 14.05
C LEU A 64 -7.69 6.01 13.64
N PHE A 65 -7.63 5.45 12.44
CA PHE A 65 -6.39 5.04 11.80
C PHE A 65 -5.71 6.24 11.16
N LEU A 66 -4.50 6.53 11.63
CA LEU A 66 -3.65 7.58 11.08
C LEU A 66 -2.45 6.99 10.37
N GLY A 67 -2.27 7.40 9.14
CA GLY A 67 -1.06 7.08 8.38
C GLY A 67 -1.20 7.46 6.93
N LEU A 68 -0.11 7.30 6.19
CA LEU A 68 -0.05 7.66 4.78
C LEU A 68 -0.86 6.69 3.92
N ARG A 69 -0.98 6.99 2.63
CA ARG A 69 -1.73 6.17 1.67
C ARG A 69 -1.09 4.79 1.53
N GLY A 70 -1.92 3.75 1.42
CA GLY A 70 -1.43 2.37 1.22
C GLY A 70 -0.85 1.68 2.45
N GLN A 71 -1.16 2.14 3.67
CA GLN A 71 -0.77 1.50 4.94
C GLN A 71 -1.86 0.58 5.53
N ALA A 72 -2.60 -0.13 4.65
CA ALA A 72 -3.63 -1.11 5.01
C ALA A 72 -4.80 -0.66 5.92
N LYS A 73 -4.98 0.65 6.18
CA LYS A 73 -6.04 1.21 7.06
C LYS A 73 -7.44 0.67 6.75
N THR A 74 -7.90 0.80 5.51
CA THR A 74 -9.23 0.34 5.08
C THR A 74 -9.34 -1.19 5.08
N ARG A 75 -8.24 -1.91 4.81
CA ARG A 75 -8.23 -3.37 4.85
C ARG A 75 -8.41 -3.89 6.28
N MET A 76 -7.73 -3.28 7.25
CA MET A 76 -7.94 -3.53 8.69
C MET A 76 -9.39 -3.29 9.08
N ALA A 77 -9.95 -2.13 8.72
CA ALA A 77 -11.35 -1.79 9.02
C ALA A 77 -12.34 -2.82 8.45
N ARG A 78 -12.16 -3.26 7.18
CA ARG A 78 -12.98 -4.32 6.59
C ARG A 78 -12.87 -5.64 7.35
N GLN A 79 -11.67 -6.04 7.76
CA GLN A 79 -11.46 -7.30 8.45
C GLN A 79 -12.09 -7.35 9.85
N MET A 80 -12.35 -6.20 10.48
CA MET A 80 -13.09 -6.15 11.76
C MET A 80 -14.49 -6.78 11.65
N THR A 81 -15.09 -6.82 10.45
CA THR A 81 -16.36 -7.52 10.20
C THR A 81 -16.32 -9.01 10.51
N GLN A 82 -15.13 -9.63 10.45
CA GLN A 82 -14.93 -11.04 10.78
C GLN A 82 -15.04 -11.33 12.27
N LEU A 83 -15.00 -10.28 13.10
CA LEU A 83 -15.24 -10.33 14.53
C LEU A 83 -16.72 -10.12 14.89
N LEU A 84 -17.60 -9.92 13.91
CA LEU A 84 -19.05 -9.89 14.13
C LEU A 84 -19.62 -11.32 14.10
N ASP A 85 -20.70 -11.51 14.83
CA ASP A 85 -21.57 -12.68 14.76
C ASP A 85 -22.07 -12.85 13.32
N GLU A 86 -22.09 -14.09 12.85
CA GLU A 86 -22.39 -14.41 11.44
C GLU A 86 -23.74 -13.86 10.99
N TYR A 87 -24.75 -13.89 11.87
CA TYR A 87 -26.09 -13.40 11.61
C TYR A 87 -26.69 -12.68 12.82
N VAL A 88 -27.44 -11.61 12.57
CA VAL A 88 -28.27 -10.92 13.58
C VAL A 88 -29.71 -10.78 13.12
N PRO A 89 -30.70 -10.86 14.02
CA PRO A 89 -32.10 -10.71 13.66
C PRO A 89 -32.44 -9.23 13.44
N VAL A 90 -33.29 -8.97 12.44
CA VAL A 90 -33.76 -7.63 12.05
C VAL A 90 -35.25 -7.67 11.74
N VAL A 91 -35.99 -6.66 12.16
CA VAL A 91 -37.42 -6.51 11.81
C VAL A 91 -37.56 -6.39 10.29
N THR A 92 -38.37 -7.25 9.67
CA THR A 92 -38.58 -7.23 8.22
C THR A 92 -39.19 -5.89 7.78
N GLY A 93 -38.57 -5.25 6.79
CA GLY A 93 -39.00 -3.94 6.27
C GLY A 93 -38.43 -2.73 7.00
N SER A 94 -37.64 -2.91 8.07
CA SER A 94 -36.93 -1.79 8.71
C SER A 94 -35.83 -1.25 7.79
N ASP A 95 -35.83 0.07 7.56
CA ASP A 95 -34.79 0.77 6.82
C ASP A 95 -33.47 0.91 7.59
N VAL A 96 -33.47 0.72 8.92
CA VAL A 96 -32.34 0.98 9.82
C VAL A 96 -31.96 -0.24 10.67
N ASN A 97 -32.22 -1.43 10.14
CA ASN A 97 -31.84 -2.70 10.77
C ASN A 97 -32.30 -2.84 12.24
N ASP A 98 -33.53 -2.42 12.54
CA ASP A 98 -34.08 -2.45 13.91
C ASP A 98 -33.94 -3.83 14.55
N ASP A 99 -33.47 -3.84 15.80
CA ASP A 99 -33.50 -5.05 16.63
C ASP A 99 -34.96 -5.38 17.00
N PRO A 100 -35.44 -6.61 16.73
CA PRO A 100 -36.81 -7.00 17.06
C PRO A 100 -37.17 -6.91 18.55
N LEU A 101 -36.18 -6.97 19.45
CA LEU A 101 -36.38 -6.84 20.89
C LEU A 101 -36.13 -5.43 21.42
N ASN A 102 -35.44 -4.57 20.65
CA ASN A 102 -35.18 -3.18 21.01
C ASN A 102 -35.30 -2.24 19.79
N PRO A 103 -36.52 -2.05 19.24
CA PRO A 103 -36.73 -1.25 18.04
C PRO A 103 -36.55 0.26 18.31
N ILE A 104 -35.79 0.93 17.44
CA ILE A 104 -35.52 2.37 17.53
C ILE A 104 -36.47 3.20 16.66
N THR A 105 -36.96 2.65 15.54
CA THR A 105 -37.90 3.38 14.68
C THR A 105 -39.36 3.20 15.10
N LYS A 106 -40.17 4.20 14.75
CA LYS A 106 -41.62 4.11 14.85
C LYS A 106 -42.19 2.98 13.98
N PHE A 107 -41.68 2.80 12.76
CA PHE A 107 -42.13 1.72 11.87
C PHE A 107 -42.09 0.35 12.57
N SER A 108 -40.95 0.00 13.15
CA SER A 108 -40.79 -1.30 13.81
C SER A 108 -41.59 -1.41 15.10
N ARG A 109 -41.72 -0.31 15.86
CA ARG A 109 -42.56 -0.27 17.08
C ARG A 109 -44.04 -0.48 16.75
N ASP A 110 -44.54 0.18 15.73
CA ASP A 110 -45.93 0.07 15.28
C ASP A 110 -46.21 -1.35 14.76
N LEU A 111 -45.30 -1.92 13.96
CA LEU A 111 -45.41 -3.29 13.45
C LEU A 111 -45.39 -4.35 14.57
N ILE A 112 -44.57 -4.14 15.60
CA ILE A 112 -44.52 -5.03 16.78
C ILE A 112 -45.78 -4.88 17.63
N ALA A 113 -46.31 -3.65 17.78
CA ALA A 113 -47.56 -3.43 18.48
C ALA A 113 -48.76 -4.06 17.77
N GLU A 114 -48.77 -4.06 16.43
CA GLU A 114 -49.82 -4.66 15.61
C GLU A 114 -49.76 -6.19 15.60
N MET A 115 -48.58 -6.76 15.31
CA MET A 115 -48.43 -8.20 15.06
C MET A 115 -48.00 -9.01 16.29
N GLY A 116 -47.50 -8.36 17.35
CA GLY A 116 -47.01 -9.02 18.56
C GLY A 116 -45.95 -10.08 18.28
N ASP A 117 -46.14 -11.29 18.80
CA ASP A 117 -45.19 -12.39 18.59
C ASP A 117 -45.14 -12.91 17.13
N ALA A 118 -46.11 -12.53 16.29
CA ALA A 118 -46.12 -12.88 14.87
C ALA A 118 -45.30 -11.90 13.99
N THR A 119 -44.70 -10.85 14.56
CA THR A 119 -43.90 -9.89 13.78
C THR A 119 -42.79 -10.61 13.00
N PRO A 120 -42.72 -10.43 11.67
CA PRO A 120 -41.72 -11.08 10.83
C PRO A 120 -40.34 -10.47 11.06
N ILE A 121 -39.34 -11.36 11.13
CA ILE A 121 -37.92 -11.00 11.18
C ILE A 121 -37.17 -11.68 10.03
N HIS A 122 -36.03 -11.10 9.66
CA HIS A 122 -35.04 -11.72 8.80
C HIS A 122 -33.66 -11.68 9.47
N TRP A 123 -32.74 -12.50 8.97
CA TRP A 123 -31.37 -12.59 9.49
C TRP A 123 -30.42 -11.87 8.55
N MET A 124 -29.81 -10.78 9.04
CA MET A 124 -28.80 -10.01 8.32
C MET A 124 -27.43 -10.65 8.53
N HIS A 125 -26.72 -10.97 7.45
CA HIS A 125 -25.39 -11.57 7.53
C HIS A 125 -24.33 -10.52 7.84
N ARG A 126 -23.24 -10.88 8.53
CA ARG A 126 -22.13 -9.96 8.86
C ARG A 126 -21.51 -9.23 7.67
N SER A 127 -21.57 -9.80 6.46
CA SER A 127 -21.07 -9.13 5.25
C SER A 127 -21.89 -7.89 4.87
N GLU A 128 -23.14 -7.83 5.30
CA GLU A 128 -24.05 -6.68 5.09
C GLU A 128 -23.87 -5.62 6.19
N ARG A 129 -23.13 -5.95 7.27
CA ARG A 129 -22.91 -5.10 8.45
C ARG A 129 -21.63 -4.27 8.33
N TYR A 130 -21.34 -3.80 7.13
CA TYR A 130 -20.22 -2.92 6.82
C TYR A 130 -20.68 -1.79 5.90
N GLY A 131 -20.69 -0.57 6.45
CA GLY A 131 -20.91 0.65 5.69
C GLY A 131 -19.59 1.41 5.50
N GLU A 132 -19.41 2.05 4.34
CA GLU A 132 -18.22 2.84 4.06
C GLU A 132 -18.59 4.07 3.24
N LYS A 133 -17.99 5.21 3.60
CA LYS A 133 -18.10 6.45 2.83
C LYS A 133 -16.73 7.10 2.70
N LEU A 134 -16.34 7.44 1.47
CA LEU A 134 -15.22 8.33 1.24
C LEU A 134 -15.68 9.76 1.56
N ALA A 135 -14.93 10.45 2.41
CA ALA A 135 -15.14 11.87 2.63
C ALA A 135 -14.78 12.63 1.36
N THR A 136 -15.75 13.34 0.82
CA THR A 136 -15.55 14.25 -0.29
C THR A 136 -16.27 15.57 0.01
N PRO A 137 -15.79 16.71 -0.50
CA PRO A 137 -16.35 18.02 -0.17
C PRO A 137 -17.83 18.19 -0.58
N ASP A 138 -18.31 17.41 -1.54
CA ASP A 138 -19.67 17.42 -2.08
C ASP A 138 -20.70 16.63 -1.24
N VAL A 139 -20.24 15.80 -0.28
CA VAL A 139 -21.15 15.06 0.60
C VAL A 139 -22.02 16.05 1.39
N SER A 140 -23.33 15.78 1.45
CA SER A 140 -24.25 16.57 2.26
C SER A 140 -24.56 15.90 3.60
N VAL A 141 -25.07 16.68 4.56
CA VAL A 141 -25.59 16.14 5.83
C VAL A 141 -26.77 15.18 5.55
N ALA A 142 -27.60 15.48 4.56
CA ALA A 142 -28.73 14.65 4.16
C ALA A 142 -28.27 13.25 3.67
N ASP A 143 -27.15 13.15 2.96
CA ASP A 143 -26.63 11.84 2.51
C ASP A 143 -26.17 10.95 3.67
N LEU A 144 -25.62 11.57 4.73
CA LEU A 144 -25.10 10.84 5.89
C LEU A 144 -26.19 10.50 6.89
N ILE A 145 -26.99 11.49 7.26
CA ILE A 145 -27.98 11.41 8.33
C ILE A 145 -29.38 11.12 7.76
N GLY A 146 -29.77 11.82 6.71
CA GLY A 146 -31.12 11.78 6.17
C GLY A 146 -31.78 13.15 6.12
N ASP A 147 -32.90 13.23 5.41
CA ASP A 147 -33.71 14.43 5.27
C ASP A 147 -35.19 14.06 5.10
N ILE A 148 -36.04 15.06 4.99
CA ILE A 148 -37.45 14.92 4.66
C ILE A 148 -37.59 14.71 3.15
N ASP A 149 -38.33 13.68 2.73
CA ASP A 149 -38.67 13.45 1.33
C ASP A 149 -40.00 14.16 0.98
N PRO A 150 -39.95 15.29 0.24
CA PRO A 150 -41.15 16.04 -0.11
C PRO A 150 -42.04 15.32 -1.12
N ILE A 151 -41.48 14.45 -1.96
CA ILE A 151 -42.23 13.66 -2.94
C ILE A 151 -43.05 12.60 -2.19
N LYS A 152 -42.44 11.93 -1.22
CA LYS A 152 -43.12 10.95 -0.34
C LYS A 152 -44.21 11.62 0.48
N ALA A 153 -43.95 12.80 1.04
CA ALA A 153 -44.95 13.60 1.77
C ALA A 153 -46.17 13.95 0.90
N ALA A 154 -45.94 14.44 -0.32
CA ALA A 154 -47.01 14.81 -1.25
C ALA A 154 -47.84 13.60 -1.70
N ASN A 155 -47.17 12.50 -2.09
CA ASN A 155 -47.85 11.30 -2.58
C ASN A 155 -48.72 10.63 -1.50
N LEU A 156 -48.21 10.58 -0.26
CA LEU A 156 -48.93 9.98 0.87
C LEU A 156 -49.87 10.98 1.57
N LYS A 157 -49.91 12.25 1.12
CA LYS A 157 -50.67 13.35 1.74
C LYS A 157 -50.38 13.49 3.24
N LEU A 158 -49.11 13.33 3.61
CA LEU A 158 -48.66 13.39 5.00
C LEU A 158 -48.06 14.76 5.32
N SER A 159 -48.17 15.16 6.58
CA SER A 159 -47.50 16.35 7.10
C SER A 159 -45.98 16.17 7.07
N PHE A 160 -45.23 17.26 6.89
CA PHE A 160 -43.78 17.27 7.09
C PHE A 160 -43.35 16.97 8.54
N ALA A 161 -44.29 16.86 9.47
CA ALA A 161 -44.06 16.40 10.84
C ALA A 161 -44.36 14.90 11.05
N ASP A 162 -44.69 14.15 9.99
CA ASP A 162 -44.93 12.71 10.06
C ASP A 162 -43.63 11.92 9.80
N GLU A 163 -43.18 11.10 10.74
CA GLU A 163 -41.92 10.33 10.58
C GLU A 163 -41.88 9.44 9.33
N ARG A 164 -43.02 9.07 8.75
CA ARG A 164 -43.06 8.28 7.52
C ARG A 164 -42.50 9.03 6.30
N VAL A 165 -42.41 10.36 6.36
CA VAL A 165 -41.80 11.17 5.28
C VAL A 165 -40.28 11.26 5.40
N LEU A 166 -39.67 10.68 6.43
CA LEU A 166 -38.23 10.64 6.59
C LEU A 166 -37.58 9.71 5.55
N HIS A 167 -36.46 10.17 5.01
CA HIS A 167 -35.52 9.39 4.23
C HIS A 167 -34.22 9.27 5.00
N TYR A 168 -33.86 8.06 5.42
CA TYR A 168 -32.63 7.82 6.18
C TYR A 168 -31.40 7.83 5.27
N GLY A 169 -30.38 8.56 5.70
CA GLY A 169 -29.05 8.55 5.10
C GLY A 169 -28.28 7.27 5.41
N ILE A 170 -27.02 7.20 4.97
CA ILE A 170 -26.22 5.96 5.07
C ILE A 170 -25.88 5.57 6.52
N ILE A 171 -25.76 6.53 7.46
CA ILE A 171 -25.39 6.25 8.86
C ILE A 171 -26.53 5.53 9.59
N PRO A 172 -27.79 6.03 9.63
CA PRO A 172 -28.87 5.27 10.24
C PRO A 172 -29.11 3.91 9.58
N ARG A 173 -28.95 3.80 8.26
CA ARG A 173 -29.02 2.51 7.54
C ARG A 173 -27.91 1.53 7.94
N SER A 174 -26.83 2.03 8.52
CA SER A 174 -25.71 1.24 9.06
C SER A 174 -25.83 0.99 10.56
N ASN A 175 -27.03 1.12 11.13
CA ASN A 175 -27.26 0.73 12.52
C ASN A 175 -26.90 -0.76 12.74
N ARG A 176 -26.29 -1.06 13.88
CA ARG A 176 -25.73 -2.37 14.25
C ARG A 176 -24.66 -2.88 13.29
N ALA A 177 -23.98 -1.96 12.60
CA ALA A 177 -22.88 -2.25 11.67
C ALA A 177 -21.60 -1.44 12.00
N ILE A 178 -20.48 -1.85 11.38
CA ILE A 178 -19.24 -1.07 11.39
C ILE A 178 -19.37 -0.01 10.30
N PHE A 179 -19.16 1.26 10.64
CA PHE A 179 -19.23 2.36 9.67
C PHE A 179 -17.86 3.02 9.51
N VAL A 180 -17.34 2.99 8.29
CA VAL A 180 -16.01 3.51 7.96
C VAL A 180 -16.11 4.85 7.22
N ILE A 181 -15.44 5.87 7.73
CA ILE A 181 -15.26 7.14 7.01
C ILE A 181 -13.80 7.28 6.60
N ASN A 182 -13.54 7.26 5.30
CA ASN A 182 -12.18 7.44 4.78
C ASN A 182 -11.86 8.90 4.51
N GLU A 183 -10.61 9.28 4.77
CA GLU A 183 -10.08 10.63 4.56
C GLU A 183 -10.89 11.70 5.29
N LEU A 184 -11.18 11.48 6.58
CA LEU A 184 -11.99 12.38 7.42
C LEU A 184 -11.66 13.89 7.30
N PRO A 185 -10.39 14.33 7.15
CA PRO A 185 -10.04 15.73 6.90
C PRO A 185 -10.72 16.37 5.67
N ASP A 186 -11.01 15.59 4.63
CA ASP A 186 -11.64 16.09 3.39
C ASP A 186 -13.14 16.41 3.57
N LEU A 187 -13.71 16.05 4.73
CA LEU A 187 -15.10 16.32 5.07
C LEU A 187 -15.26 17.77 5.56
N GLN A 188 -16.28 18.48 5.05
CA GLN A 188 -16.57 19.84 5.50
C GLN A 188 -16.83 19.93 7.01
N ALA A 189 -16.34 20.98 7.66
CA ALA A 189 -16.45 21.18 9.12
C ALA A 189 -17.88 21.04 9.67
N ARG A 190 -18.90 21.55 8.94
CA ARG A 190 -20.31 21.42 9.34
C ARG A 190 -20.77 19.96 9.49
N ILE A 191 -20.22 19.08 8.66
CA ILE A 191 -20.57 17.65 8.67
C ILE A 191 -19.78 16.93 9.74
N GLN A 192 -18.53 17.32 9.99
CA GLN A 192 -17.76 16.83 11.14
C GLN A 192 -18.45 17.16 12.47
N VAL A 193 -19.05 18.35 12.60
CA VAL A 193 -19.88 18.72 13.76
C VAL A 193 -21.16 17.89 13.85
N ALA A 194 -21.80 17.59 12.73
CA ALA A 194 -22.95 16.67 12.73
C ALA A 194 -22.55 15.25 13.18
N LEU A 195 -21.39 14.74 12.76
CA LEU A 195 -20.84 13.46 13.23
C LEU A 195 -20.50 13.47 14.73
N PHE A 196 -20.03 14.61 15.25
CA PHE A 196 -19.72 14.77 16.67
C PHE A 196 -20.95 14.51 17.55
N ASN A 197 -22.12 15.06 17.20
CA ASN A 197 -23.36 14.80 17.95
C ASN A 197 -23.70 13.31 17.99
N ILE A 198 -23.52 12.59 16.87
CA ILE A 198 -23.76 11.15 16.77
C ILE A 198 -22.81 10.37 17.68
N LEU A 199 -21.53 10.77 17.76
CA LEU A 199 -20.55 10.09 18.61
C LEU A 199 -20.76 10.35 20.11
N GLU A 200 -21.26 11.52 20.47
CA GLU A 200 -21.42 11.94 21.87
C GLU A 200 -22.72 11.44 22.50
N GLU A 201 -23.84 11.70 21.82
CA GLU A 201 -25.18 11.42 22.36
C GLU A 201 -25.78 10.13 21.78
N GLY A 202 -25.14 9.53 20.76
CA GLY A 202 -25.67 8.40 20.02
C GLY A 202 -26.91 8.77 19.20
N ASP A 203 -27.30 10.05 19.17
CA ASP A 203 -28.53 10.51 18.55
C ASP A 203 -28.27 11.27 17.24
N VAL A 204 -29.21 11.11 16.33
CA VAL A 204 -29.24 11.80 15.05
C VAL A 204 -30.47 12.68 15.02
N GLN A 205 -30.29 13.98 14.79
CA GLN A 205 -31.39 14.92 14.60
C GLN A 205 -31.55 15.27 13.12
N ILE A 206 -32.75 15.00 12.58
CA ILE A 206 -33.12 15.38 11.21
C ILE A 206 -33.85 16.73 11.25
N ARG A 207 -33.52 17.62 10.31
CA ARG A 207 -34.10 18.97 10.23
C ARG A 207 -35.63 18.89 10.18
N GLY A 208 -36.30 19.69 11.02
CA GLY A 208 -37.77 19.72 11.10
C GLY A 208 -38.38 18.71 12.07
N PHE A 209 -37.60 17.77 12.61
CA PHE A 209 -38.04 16.80 13.61
C PHE A 209 -37.24 16.90 14.90
N LYS A 210 -37.91 16.66 16.03
CA LYS A 210 -37.26 16.34 17.32
C LYS A 210 -37.19 14.83 17.49
N LEU A 211 -36.70 14.13 16.46
CA LEU A 211 -36.49 12.69 16.51
C LEU A 211 -35.06 12.41 16.96
N ARG A 212 -34.88 11.52 17.94
CA ARG A 212 -33.60 11.01 18.40
C ARG A 212 -33.51 9.53 18.06
N LEU A 213 -32.53 9.15 17.26
CA LEU A 213 -32.27 7.76 16.89
C LEU A 213 -31.01 7.29 17.61
N PRO A 214 -31.13 6.51 18.71
CA PRO A 214 -29.97 5.97 19.41
C PRO A 214 -29.32 4.86 18.59
N LEU A 215 -28.42 5.22 17.68
CA LEU A 215 -27.78 4.28 16.76
C LEU A 215 -26.66 3.50 17.45
N ASP A 216 -26.62 2.19 17.21
CA ASP A 216 -25.57 1.30 17.69
C ASP A 216 -24.53 1.07 16.59
N ILE A 217 -23.51 1.92 16.53
CA ILE A 217 -22.52 1.91 15.44
C ILE A 217 -21.10 1.90 16.02
N LEU A 218 -20.24 1.07 15.43
CA LEU A 218 -18.81 1.17 15.64
C LEU A 218 -18.20 2.02 14.52
N PHE A 219 -17.78 3.24 14.87
CA PHE A 219 -17.13 4.12 13.91
C PHE A 219 -15.64 3.81 13.78
N VAL A 220 -15.19 3.70 12.54
CA VAL A 220 -13.77 3.61 12.18
C VAL A 220 -13.47 4.72 11.18
N PHE A 221 -12.54 5.59 11.53
CA PHE A 221 -12.10 6.71 10.71
C PHE A 221 -10.73 6.41 10.14
N THR A 222 -10.46 6.91 8.93
CA THR A 222 -9.09 6.94 8.39
C THR A 222 -8.72 8.36 8.01
N ALA A 223 -7.47 8.73 8.27
CA ALA A 223 -6.93 10.02 7.87
C ALA A 223 -5.43 9.94 7.60
N ASN A 224 -4.97 10.84 6.74
CA ASN A 224 -3.56 11.12 6.54
C ASN A 224 -3.10 12.23 7.51
N PRO A 225 -2.00 12.03 8.28
CA PRO A 225 -1.46 13.05 9.17
C PRO A 225 -1.15 14.40 8.49
N GLU A 226 -0.79 14.43 7.21
CA GLU A 226 -0.44 15.67 6.51
C GLU A 226 -1.66 16.50 6.13
N ASP A 227 -2.81 15.84 5.94
CA ASP A 227 -4.05 16.54 5.63
C ASP A 227 -4.61 17.28 6.87
N TYR A 228 -4.09 16.99 8.07
CA TYR A 228 -4.38 17.76 9.29
C TYR A 228 -3.91 19.20 9.22
N THR A 229 -2.80 19.48 8.54
CA THR A 229 -2.21 20.83 8.52
C THR A 229 -2.69 21.64 7.32
N ASN A 230 -3.02 20.99 6.20
CA ASN A 230 -3.16 21.66 4.91
C ASN A 230 -4.57 21.64 4.30
N ARG A 231 -5.39 20.60 4.54
CA ARG A 231 -6.69 20.42 3.84
C ARG A 231 -7.92 20.63 4.73
N GLY A 232 -7.71 20.69 6.03
CA GLY A 232 -8.76 20.91 7.03
C GLY A 232 -8.45 20.09 8.27
N SER A 233 -8.17 20.74 9.39
CA SER A 233 -8.01 20.02 10.65
C SER A 233 -9.33 19.32 11.01
N ILE A 234 -9.25 18.08 11.48
CA ILE A 234 -10.38 17.47 12.20
C ILE A 234 -10.78 18.45 13.30
N VAL A 235 -12.04 18.86 13.35
CA VAL A 235 -12.50 19.81 14.35
C VAL A 235 -12.20 19.25 15.75
N THR A 236 -11.60 20.06 16.62
CA THR A 236 -11.16 19.65 17.96
C THR A 236 -12.24 18.89 18.74
N PRO A 237 -13.52 19.30 18.73
CA PRO A 237 -14.57 18.54 19.40
C PRO A 237 -14.70 17.09 18.90
N LEU A 238 -14.62 16.87 17.58
CA LEU A 238 -14.71 15.53 17.00
C LEU A 238 -13.47 14.71 17.36
N LYS A 239 -12.28 15.31 17.29
CA LYS A 239 -11.01 14.66 17.64
C LYS A 239 -11.03 14.16 19.08
N ASP A 240 -11.49 14.97 20.03
CA ASP A 240 -11.54 14.62 21.45
C ASP A 240 -12.55 13.48 21.76
N ARG A 241 -13.52 13.22 20.87
CA ARG A 241 -14.51 12.14 21.01
C ARG A 241 -14.07 10.82 20.39
N ILE A 242 -13.06 10.82 19.52
CA ILE A 242 -12.49 9.57 19.00
C ILE A 242 -11.49 9.04 20.02
N GLN A 243 -11.84 7.95 20.70
CA GLN A 243 -11.12 7.53 21.90
C GLN A 243 -9.77 6.85 21.61
N SER A 244 -9.65 6.13 20.49
CA SER A 244 -8.40 5.46 20.11
C SER A 244 -7.88 5.99 18.78
N GLN A 245 -6.68 6.57 18.81
CA GLN A 245 -5.94 6.99 17.64
C GLN A 245 -4.77 6.04 17.43
N ILE A 246 -4.76 5.34 16.30
CA ILE A 246 -3.79 4.27 16.01
C ILE A 246 -2.91 4.69 14.84
N LEU A 247 -1.60 4.77 15.08
CA LEU A 247 -0.61 5.14 14.07
C LEU A 247 -0.20 3.91 13.27
N THR A 248 -0.55 3.91 11.99
CA THR A 248 -0.08 2.93 11.00
C THR A 248 1.27 3.33 10.42
N HIS A 249 1.96 2.38 9.81
CA HIS A 249 3.28 2.61 9.23
C HIS A 249 3.50 1.76 7.98
N TYR A 250 4.43 2.18 7.12
CA TYR A 250 4.92 1.30 6.06
C TYR A 250 5.69 0.11 6.65
N PRO A 251 5.91 -0.98 5.88
CA PRO A 251 6.72 -2.12 6.32
C PRO A 251 8.08 -1.65 6.83
N LYS A 252 8.46 -2.11 8.03
CA LYS A 252 9.72 -1.73 8.68
C LYS A 252 10.92 -2.52 8.16
N THR A 253 10.68 -3.71 7.63
CA THR A 253 11.70 -4.63 7.11
C THR A 253 11.45 -4.91 5.64
N LEU A 254 12.50 -5.24 4.91
CA LEU A 254 12.42 -5.59 3.50
C LEU A 254 11.60 -6.86 3.30
N GLU A 255 11.71 -7.80 4.23
CA GLU A 255 11.05 -9.11 4.25
C GLU A 255 9.54 -8.97 4.31
N HIS A 256 9.01 -8.10 5.19
CA HIS A 256 7.58 -7.80 5.20
C HIS A 256 7.13 -7.12 3.90
N ALA A 257 7.96 -6.25 3.32
CA ALA A 257 7.64 -5.57 2.07
C ALA A 257 7.57 -6.55 0.88
N LEU A 258 8.51 -7.50 0.81
CA LEU A 258 8.54 -8.58 -0.18
C LEU A 258 7.29 -9.44 -0.11
N GLU A 259 6.90 -9.87 1.09
CA GLU A 259 5.72 -10.71 1.30
C GLU A 259 4.43 -9.96 0.87
N ILE A 260 4.34 -8.65 1.17
CA ILE A 260 3.23 -7.82 0.70
C ILE A 260 3.18 -7.77 -0.82
N THR A 261 4.31 -7.52 -1.48
CA THR A 261 4.32 -7.45 -2.95
C THR A 261 4.01 -8.80 -3.59
N GLU A 262 4.50 -9.90 -3.05
CA GLU A 262 4.11 -11.25 -3.52
C GLU A 262 2.63 -11.54 -3.33
N GLN A 263 2.05 -11.10 -2.20
CA GLN A 263 0.63 -11.29 -1.91
C GLN A 263 -0.27 -10.46 -2.84
N GLU A 264 0.15 -9.24 -3.21
CA GLU A 264 -0.69 -8.28 -3.93
C GLU A 264 -0.44 -8.22 -5.44
N ALA A 265 0.73 -8.65 -5.93
CA ALA A 265 1.06 -8.56 -7.36
C ALA A 265 0.16 -9.45 -8.23
N GLY A 266 -0.53 -8.83 -9.20
CA GLY A 266 -1.56 -9.46 -10.02
C GLY A 266 -1.04 -10.17 -11.27
N LEU A 267 0.06 -10.92 -11.18
CA LEU A 267 0.67 -11.55 -12.36
C LEU A 267 -0.22 -12.69 -12.94
N GLY A 268 -0.46 -12.64 -14.26
CA GLY A 268 -1.18 -13.69 -14.96
C GLY A 268 -0.43 -15.03 -15.01
N GLU A 269 -1.15 -16.15 -15.03
CA GLU A 269 -0.57 -17.50 -15.02
C GLU A 269 0.35 -17.79 -16.22
N ALA A 270 0.04 -17.23 -17.39
CA ALA A 270 0.90 -17.36 -18.57
C ALA A 270 2.24 -16.65 -18.38
N THR A 271 2.21 -15.42 -17.85
CA THR A 271 3.39 -14.63 -17.53
C THR A 271 4.25 -15.32 -16.48
N LYS A 272 3.65 -15.84 -15.39
CA LYS A 272 4.37 -16.60 -14.35
C LYS A 272 5.11 -17.83 -14.89
N LYS A 273 4.56 -18.50 -15.91
CA LYS A 273 5.19 -19.67 -16.56
C LYS A 273 6.32 -19.28 -17.52
N ARG A 274 6.25 -18.09 -18.10
CA ARG A 274 7.21 -17.58 -19.08
C ARG A 274 8.40 -16.87 -18.42
N VAL A 275 8.15 -16.06 -17.41
CA VAL A 275 9.16 -15.19 -16.79
C VAL A 275 9.51 -15.69 -15.39
N LYS A 276 10.79 -15.98 -15.17
CA LYS A 276 11.34 -16.27 -13.84
C LYS A 276 11.85 -14.98 -13.20
N VAL A 277 11.54 -14.77 -11.92
CA VAL A 277 12.04 -13.63 -11.16
C VAL A 277 12.93 -14.11 -10.03
N SER A 278 14.18 -13.65 -10.02
CA SER A 278 15.12 -13.94 -8.95
C SER A 278 14.78 -13.18 -7.67
N GLU A 279 15.13 -13.76 -6.53
CA GLU A 279 15.04 -13.13 -5.22
C GLU A 279 15.81 -11.79 -5.16
N LEU A 280 16.96 -11.72 -5.85
CA LEU A 280 17.72 -10.47 -5.98
C LEU A 280 16.87 -9.36 -6.61
N ILE A 281 16.16 -9.65 -7.70
CA ILE A 281 15.33 -8.67 -8.40
C ILE A 281 14.18 -8.19 -7.51
N LYS A 282 13.50 -9.12 -6.82
CA LYS A 282 12.44 -8.76 -5.87
C LYS A 282 12.97 -7.81 -4.78
N ARG A 283 14.12 -8.15 -4.20
CA ARG A 283 14.79 -7.33 -3.18
C ARG A 283 15.21 -5.96 -3.69
N LEU A 284 15.74 -5.87 -4.91
CA LEU A 284 16.10 -4.60 -5.53
C LEU A 284 14.89 -3.69 -5.70
N ILE A 285 13.77 -4.24 -6.20
CA ILE A 285 12.53 -3.49 -6.41
C ILE A 285 11.98 -2.97 -5.07
N GLU A 286 11.95 -3.81 -4.03
CA GLU A 286 11.54 -3.35 -2.71
C GLU A 286 12.49 -2.30 -2.14
N GLN A 287 13.80 -2.50 -2.29
CA GLN A 287 14.81 -1.57 -1.81
C GLN A 287 14.62 -0.16 -2.41
N VAL A 288 14.17 -0.03 -3.66
CA VAL A 288 13.85 1.28 -4.27
C VAL A 288 12.86 2.08 -3.42
N ALA A 289 11.84 1.46 -2.84
CA ALA A 289 10.90 2.18 -1.98
C ALA A 289 11.53 2.61 -0.66
N PHE A 290 12.45 1.82 -0.09
CA PHE A 290 13.20 2.21 1.11
C PHE A 290 14.12 3.41 0.82
N GLU A 291 14.85 3.37 -0.30
CA GLU A 291 15.68 4.49 -0.74
C GLU A 291 14.82 5.74 -0.97
N ALA A 292 13.68 5.60 -1.66
CA ALA A 292 12.77 6.70 -1.95
C ALA A 292 12.23 7.38 -0.67
N ARG A 293 11.85 6.59 0.36
CA ARG A 293 11.37 7.14 1.65
C ARG A 293 12.46 7.90 2.41
N SER A 294 13.73 7.53 2.21
CA SER A 294 14.87 8.18 2.85
C SER A 294 15.42 9.36 2.06
N SER A 295 15.09 9.45 0.77
CA SER A 295 15.60 10.44 -0.18
C SER A 295 15.21 11.86 0.18
N GLU A 296 16.13 12.79 -0.05
CA GLU A 296 15.90 14.23 0.08
C GLU A 296 15.12 14.80 -1.12
N PHE A 297 15.16 14.14 -2.27
CA PHE A 297 14.46 14.55 -3.49
C PHE A 297 12.97 14.15 -3.52
N VAL A 298 12.52 13.38 -2.53
CA VAL A 298 11.17 12.80 -2.49
C VAL A 298 10.37 13.42 -1.37
N ASP A 299 9.12 13.79 -1.65
CA ASP A 299 8.22 14.30 -0.63
C ASP A 299 7.76 13.18 0.31
N LYS A 300 8.31 13.20 1.53
CA LYS A 300 7.96 12.27 2.61
C LYS A 300 6.50 12.39 3.04
N LYS A 301 5.87 13.55 2.81
CA LYS A 301 4.48 13.85 3.19
C LYS A 301 3.47 13.15 2.29
N SER A 302 3.74 13.09 0.99
CA SER A 302 2.95 12.30 0.05
C SER A 302 3.05 10.79 0.34
N GLY A 303 4.24 10.34 0.76
CA GLY A 303 4.50 8.97 1.19
C GLY A 303 4.69 7.99 0.05
N VAL A 304 5.72 7.13 0.16
CA VAL A 304 6.00 6.09 -0.84
C VAL A 304 5.31 4.77 -0.46
N SER A 305 4.15 4.52 -1.06
CA SER A 305 3.31 3.36 -0.75
C SER A 305 3.81 2.05 -1.37
N ALA A 306 3.32 0.91 -0.87
CA ALA A 306 3.56 -0.42 -1.47
C ALA A 306 3.05 -0.52 -2.93
N ARG A 307 2.15 0.38 -3.37
CA ARG A 307 1.71 0.42 -4.78
C ARG A 307 2.85 0.76 -5.74
N LEU A 308 3.90 1.41 -5.26
CA LEU A 308 5.10 1.65 -6.07
C LEU A 308 5.75 0.32 -6.42
N THR A 309 6.06 -0.49 -5.41
CA THR A 309 6.83 -1.73 -5.58
C THR A 309 6.01 -2.82 -6.26
N ILE A 310 4.71 -2.90 -5.98
CA ILE A 310 3.78 -3.79 -6.69
C ILE A 310 3.81 -3.52 -8.20
N SER A 311 3.60 -2.26 -8.63
CA SER A 311 3.62 -1.98 -10.08
C SER A 311 5.02 -2.00 -10.67
N ALA A 312 6.06 -1.66 -9.90
CA ALA A 312 7.44 -1.81 -10.36
C ALA A 312 7.78 -3.28 -10.61
N PHE A 313 7.30 -4.19 -9.76
CA PHE A 313 7.43 -5.63 -9.94
C PHE A 313 6.67 -6.12 -11.17
N GLU A 314 5.42 -5.71 -11.34
CA GLU A 314 4.63 -6.02 -12.53
C GLU A 314 5.29 -5.50 -13.82
N ASN A 315 5.85 -4.29 -13.79
CA ASN A 315 6.55 -3.71 -14.93
C ASN A 315 7.89 -4.38 -15.23
N ALA A 316 8.66 -4.78 -14.21
CA ALA A 316 9.90 -5.52 -14.40
C ALA A 316 9.65 -6.87 -15.08
N VAL A 317 8.61 -7.58 -14.64
CA VAL A 317 8.17 -8.83 -15.25
C VAL A 317 7.67 -8.60 -16.68
N SER A 318 6.89 -7.55 -16.91
CA SER A 318 6.38 -7.18 -18.24
C SER A 318 7.50 -6.78 -19.20
N ALA A 319 8.55 -6.12 -18.71
CA ALA A 319 9.73 -5.77 -19.51
C ALA A 319 10.46 -7.02 -20.02
N ALA A 320 10.70 -7.99 -19.12
CA ALA A 320 11.29 -9.27 -19.48
C ALA A 320 10.36 -10.09 -20.42
N GLU A 321 9.05 -10.12 -20.15
CA GLU A 321 8.08 -10.80 -21.03
C GLU A 321 8.09 -10.19 -22.43
N ARG A 322 8.06 -8.86 -22.54
CA ARG A 322 8.12 -8.16 -23.82
C ARG A 322 9.39 -8.53 -24.60
N ARG A 323 10.54 -8.55 -23.94
CA ARG A 323 11.82 -8.94 -24.54
C ARG A 323 11.78 -10.38 -25.05
N ALA A 324 11.26 -11.31 -24.26
CA ALA A 324 11.10 -12.71 -24.68
C ALA A 324 10.15 -12.86 -25.88
N ILE A 325 9.03 -12.11 -25.91
CA ILE A 325 8.09 -12.13 -27.03
C ILE A 325 8.76 -11.65 -28.31
N ILE A 326 9.48 -10.52 -28.25
CA ILE A 326 10.20 -9.96 -29.41
C ILE A 326 11.24 -10.94 -29.96
N ASN A 327 11.93 -11.65 -29.07
CA ASN A 327 12.96 -12.63 -29.42
C ASN A 327 12.42 -14.04 -29.70
N ASN A 328 11.11 -14.26 -29.65
CA ASN A 328 10.47 -15.59 -29.73
C ASN A 328 11.02 -16.61 -28.71
N GLU A 329 11.42 -16.15 -27.53
CA GLU A 329 11.88 -16.99 -26.43
C GLU A 329 10.69 -17.57 -25.65
N LYS A 330 10.70 -18.89 -25.44
CA LYS A 330 9.62 -19.58 -24.70
C LYS A 330 9.60 -19.21 -23.23
N GLN A 331 10.79 -18.99 -22.65
CA GLN A 331 11.00 -18.64 -21.26
C GLN A 331 12.15 -17.65 -21.16
N THR A 332 12.11 -16.81 -20.12
CA THR A 332 13.19 -15.88 -19.80
C THR A 332 13.26 -15.63 -18.30
N GLN A 333 14.27 -14.87 -17.85
CA GLN A 333 14.34 -14.29 -16.52
C GLN A 333 14.30 -12.77 -16.56
N VAL A 334 13.93 -12.14 -15.44
CA VAL A 334 14.12 -10.70 -15.27
C VAL A 334 15.60 -10.41 -15.02
N TRP A 335 16.18 -9.58 -15.87
CA TRP A 335 17.56 -9.10 -15.75
C TRP A 335 17.61 -7.71 -15.11
N LEU A 336 18.80 -7.26 -14.69
CA LEU A 336 18.95 -5.91 -14.15
C LEU A 336 18.70 -4.85 -15.21
N GLY A 337 19.05 -5.12 -16.47
CA GLY A 337 18.67 -4.23 -17.58
C GLY A 337 17.16 -4.03 -17.72
N ASP A 338 16.34 -5.03 -17.37
CA ASP A 338 14.87 -4.92 -17.41
C ASP A 338 14.33 -3.97 -16.33
N LEU A 339 15.13 -3.65 -15.29
CA LEU A 339 14.74 -2.68 -14.25
C LEU A 339 14.60 -1.25 -14.80
N ALA A 340 15.14 -0.94 -15.97
CA ALA A 340 14.82 0.31 -16.66
C ALA A 340 13.30 0.44 -16.94
N GLY A 341 12.59 -0.68 -17.08
CA GLY A 341 11.14 -0.71 -17.26
C GLY A 341 10.32 -0.30 -16.04
N ILE A 342 10.93 -0.22 -14.84
CA ILE A 342 10.20 0.17 -13.61
C ILE A 342 10.15 1.69 -13.42
N ILE A 343 10.95 2.45 -14.18
CA ILE A 343 11.05 3.91 -14.05
C ILE A 343 9.69 4.61 -14.14
N PRO A 344 8.79 4.28 -15.09
CA PRO A 344 7.44 4.86 -15.13
C PRO A 344 6.60 4.58 -13.87
N SER A 345 6.82 3.43 -13.20
CA SER A 345 6.12 3.10 -11.96
C SER A 345 6.58 3.96 -10.79
N ILE A 346 7.85 4.38 -10.80
CA ILE A 346 8.43 5.26 -9.78
C ILE A 346 7.93 6.69 -10.03
N THR A 347 8.14 7.23 -11.23
CA THR A 347 7.80 8.63 -11.53
C THR A 347 6.31 8.92 -11.39
N GLY A 348 5.43 7.95 -11.70
CA GLY A 348 3.99 8.11 -11.54
C GLY A 348 3.46 7.95 -10.10
N LYS A 349 4.30 7.54 -9.14
CA LYS A 349 3.87 7.25 -7.75
C LYS A 349 4.71 7.91 -6.66
N VAL A 350 5.75 8.64 -7.05
CA VAL A 350 6.62 9.39 -6.16
C VAL A 350 6.42 10.86 -6.46
N GLU A 351 5.99 11.62 -5.46
CA GLU A 351 5.99 13.08 -5.54
C GLU A 351 7.37 13.60 -5.17
N LEU A 352 7.88 14.57 -5.92
CA LEU A 352 9.18 15.16 -5.69
C LEU A 352 9.04 16.46 -4.92
N VAL A 353 10.08 16.78 -4.14
CA VAL A 353 10.25 18.14 -3.63
C VAL A 353 10.87 19.03 -4.71
N TYR A 354 10.97 20.33 -4.44
CA TYR A 354 11.50 21.31 -5.39
C TYR A 354 12.89 20.92 -5.94
N GLU A 355 13.79 20.44 -5.08
CA GLU A 355 15.12 19.96 -5.46
C GLU A 355 15.06 18.73 -6.39
N GLY A 356 14.08 17.83 -6.17
CA GLY A 356 13.89 16.67 -7.03
C GLY A 356 13.30 17.03 -8.40
N GLU A 357 12.40 18.02 -8.44
CA GLU A 357 11.87 18.56 -9.71
C GLU A 357 12.97 19.23 -10.54
N GLN A 358 13.93 19.90 -9.92
CA GLN A 358 15.09 20.48 -10.63
C GLN A 358 16.00 19.43 -11.26
N GLU A 359 16.25 18.31 -10.57
CA GLU A 359 17.03 17.18 -11.11
C GLU A 359 16.28 16.44 -12.24
N GLY A 360 14.95 16.49 -12.21
CA GLY A 360 14.08 15.85 -13.19
C GLY A 360 13.61 14.46 -12.72
N PRO A 361 12.30 14.14 -12.85
CA PRO A 361 11.72 12.91 -12.32
C PRO A 361 12.39 11.61 -12.81
N PHE A 362 12.77 11.57 -14.08
CA PHE A 362 13.46 10.43 -14.66
C PHE A 362 14.81 10.18 -14.00
N GLN A 363 15.60 11.24 -13.80
CA GLN A 363 16.93 11.14 -13.21
C GLN A 363 16.86 10.74 -11.74
N VAL A 364 15.91 11.31 -10.98
CA VAL A 364 15.65 10.92 -9.59
C VAL A 364 15.28 9.44 -9.52
N ALA A 365 14.37 8.95 -10.37
CA ALA A 365 13.99 7.54 -10.41
C ALA A 365 15.18 6.61 -10.71
N MET A 366 16.02 6.95 -11.69
CA MET A 366 17.24 6.20 -12.00
C MET A 366 18.21 6.18 -10.82
N ASN A 367 18.41 7.33 -10.17
CA ASN A 367 19.26 7.45 -8.98
C ASN A 367 18.75 6.58 -7.82
N LEU A 368 17.43 6.45 -7.64
CA LEU A 368 16.84 5.57 -6.64
C LEU A 368 17.12 4.09 -6.93
N VAL A 369 17.03 3.66 -8.20
CA VAL A 369 17.39 2.30 -8.62
C VAL A 369 18.88 2.04 -8.37
N ASP A 370 19.75 2.99 -8.69
CA ASP A 370 21.19 2.85 -8.47
C ASP A 370 21.57 2.83 -7.00
N LYS A 371 20.90 3.62 -6.15
CA LYS A 371 21.04 3.53 -4.69
C LYS A 371 20.58 2.17 -4.18
N ALA A 372 19.45 1.64 -4.68
CA ALA A 372 18.96 0.33 -4.30
C ALA A 372 19.95 -0.80 -4.67
N ILE A 373 20.53 -0.74 -5.87
CA ILE A 373 21.60 -1.63 -6.32
C ILE A 373 22.80 -1.50 -5.39
N ARG A 374 23.26 -0.28 -5.08
CA ARG A 374 24.40 -0.04 -4.19
C ARG A 374 24.20 -0.65 -2.81
N THR A 375 23.04 -0.42 -2.20
CA THR A 375 22.68 -0.94 -0.88
C THR A 375 22.68 -2.46 -0.88
N GLN A 376 21.98 -3.07 -1.84
CA GLN A 376 21.90 -4.53 -1.95
C GLN A 376 23.25 -5.16 -2.30
N PHE A 377 24.10 -4.49 -3.09
CA PHE A 377 25.39 -5.04 -3.53
C PHE A 377 26.27 -5.50 -2.36
N THR A 378 26.29 -4.72 -1.27
CA THR A 378 27.07 -5.05 -0.06
C THR A 378 26.57 -6.25 0.73
N GLN A 379 25.34 -6.71 0.47
CA GLN A 379 24.77 -7.91 1.09
C GLN A 379 25.23 -9.19 0.37
N TYR A 380 25.60 -9.08 -0.91
CA TYR A 380 25.99 -10.22 -1.75
C TYR A 380 27.50 -10.28 -2.01
N PHE A 381 28.18 -9.13 -2.05
CA PHE A 381 29.60 -9.03 -2.37
C PHE A 381 30.35 -8.06 -1.43
N PRO A 382 31.68 -8.20 -1.28
CA PRO A 382 32.46 -7.34 -0.38
C PRO A 382 32.34 -5.85 -0.71
N ASN A 383 32.10 -4.99 0.29
CA ASN A 383 31.92 -3.56 0.07
C ASN A 383 33.16 -2.89 -0.57
N PRO A 384 33.05 -2.33 -1.80
CA PRO A 384 34.18 -1.69 -2.49
C PRO A 384 34.83 -0.52 -1.73
N ASP A 385 34.07 0.26 -0.97
CA ASP A 385 34.58 1.43 -0.25
C ASP A 385 35.53 1.04 0.89
N THR A 386 35.31 -0.13 1.51
CA THR A 386 36.17 -0.64 2.59
C THR A 386 37.54 -1.12 2.08
N LEU A 387 37.58 -1.58 0.82
CA LEU A 387 38.79 -2.05 0.15
C LEU A 387 39.71 -0.90 -0.28
N LYS A 388 39.14 0.30 -0.56
CA LYS A 388 39.92 1.53 -0.86
C LYS A 388 40.69 2.04 0.37
N LYS A 389 40.09 1.98 1.57
CA LYS A 389 40.68 2.55 2.82
C LYS A 389 41.89 1.79 3.36
N ARG A 390 41.99 0.47 3.15
CA ARG A 390 43.13 -0.36 3.62
C ARG A 390 44.49 -0.01 2.98
N LYS A 391 44.52 0.76 1.88
CA LYS A 391 45.77 1.22 1.25
C LYS A 391 46.41 2.45 1.91
N GLY A 392 45.69 3.19 2.79
CA GLY A 392 46.09 4.52 3.27
C GLY A 392 46.82 4.58 4.62
N THR A 393 46.80 3.52 5.44
CA THR A 393 47.47 3.53 6.75
C THR A 393 48.86 2.94 6.63
N GLY A 394 49.86 3.81 6.45
CA GLY A 394 51.27 3.45 6.43
C GLY A 394 51.73 2.83 7.74
N LYS A 395 51.78 1.49 7.77
CA LYS A 395 52.76 0.65 8.48
C LYS A 395 52.50 -0.79 8.07
N ALA A 396 53.39 -1.34 7.25
CA ALA A 396 53.38 -2.74 6.88
C ALA A 396 53.79 -3.59 8.10
N SER A 397 52.84 -4.00 8.93
CA SER A 397 53.02 -5.16 9.79
C SER A 397 52.91 -6.41 8.94
N GLN A 398 54.04 -7.10 8.79
CA GLN A 398 54.22 -8.37 8.09
C GLN A 398 53.40 -9.48 8.76
N GLN A 399 52.07 -9.52 8.62
CA GLN A 399 51.26 -10.72 8.88
C GLN A 399 49.76 -10.63 8.53
N GLU A 400 49.28 -9.57 7.89
CA GLU A 400 47.91 -9.53 7.39
C GLU A 400 47.94 -9.79 5.88
N LYS A 401 47.51 -11.00 5.47
CA LYS A 401 47.32 -11.36 4.06
C LYS A 401 46.53 -10.23 3.39
N ALA A 402 47.16 -9.52 2.46
CA ALA A 402 46.46 -8.62 1.57
C ALA A 402 45.39 -9.44 0.84
N GLU A 403 44.15 -9.41 1.34
CA GLU A 403 43.01 -9.93 0.58
C GLU A 403 42.95 -9.12 -0.70
N ASP A 404 43.40 -9.75 -1.78
CA ASP A 404 43.50 -9.11 -3.08
C ASP A 404 42.10 -8.64 -3.49
N ASN A 405 41.97 -7.36 -3.88
CA ASN A 405 40.69 -6.77 -4.21
C ASN A 405 40.01 -7.64 -5.30
N PRO A 406 38.87 -8.29 -5.01
CA PRO A 406 38.26 -9.28 -5.90
C PRO A 406 37.80 -8.66 -7.22
N TYR A 407 37.64 -7.33 -7.27
CA TYR A 407 37.17 -6.60 -8.42
C TYR A 407 38.27 -6.19 -9.41
N LYS A 408 39.55 -6.30 -9.03
CA LYS A 408 40.68 -5.86 -9.86
C LYS A 408 40.70 -6.45 -11.27
N PRO A 409 40.48 -7.76 -11.49
CA PRO A 409 40.48 -8.32 -12.83
C PRO A 409 39.43 -7.66 -13.73
N ILE A 410 38.25 -7.38 -13.16
CA ILE A 410 37.13 -6.75 -13.86
C ILE A 410 37.45 -5.28 -14.18
N THR A 411 37.94 -4.51 -13.21
CA THR A 411 38.30 -3.10 -13.46
C THR A 411 39.44 -2.99 -14.48
N ASN A 412 40.47 -3.82 -14.34
CA ASN A 412 41.59 -3.86 -15.29
C ASN A 412 41.15 -4.22 -16.72
N TRP A 413 40.08 -5.01 -16.88
CA TRP A 413 39.52 -5.30 -18.19
C TRP A 413 38.96 -4.03 -18.85
N PHE A 414 38.23 -3.20 -18.10
CA PHE A 414 37.74 -1.91 -18.59
C PHE A 414 38.87 -0.89 -18.79
N ASP A 415 39.84 -0.81 -17.87
CA ASP A 415 40.99 0.10 -17.94
C ASP A 415 41.85 -0.12 -19.20
N LYS A 416 41.81 -1.33 -19.78
CA LYS A 416 42.45 -1.65 -21.08
C LYS A 416 41.72 -1.06 -22.30
N GLY A 417 40.65 -0.29 -22.09
CA GLY A 417 39.84 0.32 -23.15
C GLY A 417 38.70 -0.58 -23.66
N ASN A 418 38.47 -1.74 -23.04
CA ASN A 418 37.32 -2.57 -23.38
C ASN A 418 36.02 -1.91 -22.91
N HIS A 419 34.94 -2.16 -23.63
CA HIS A 419 33.60 -1.69 -23.29
C HIS A 419 32.59 -2.82 -23.48
N LEU A 420 31.54 -2.81 -22.68
CA LEU A 420 30.45 -3.78 -22.77
C LEU A 420 29.15 -3.06 -23.11
N ASN A 421 28.60 -3.34 -24.28
CA ASN A 421 27.32 -2.81 -24.74
C ASN A 421 26.25 -3.90 -24.61
N VAL A 422 25.26 -3.68 -23.76
CA VAL A 422 24.15 -4.61 -23.53
C VAL A 422 22.86 -3.97 -24.02
N SER A 423 22.30 -4.45 -25.14
CA SER A 423 21.02 -3.94 -25.63
C SER A 423 19.86 -4.45 -24.77
N PHE A 424 18.84 -3.62 -24.57
CA PHE A 424 17.64 -4.00 -23.84
C PHE A 424 16.84 -5.12 -24.51
N ASN A 425 16.97 -5.31 -25.83
CA ASN A 425 16.25 -6.39 -26.54
C ASN A 425 17.11 -7.63 -26.79
N THR A 426 18.28 -7.75 -26.15
CA THR A 426 19.18 -8.90 -26.33
C THR A 426 18.52 -10.20 -25.84
N THR A 427 18.78 -11.31 -26.53
CA THR A 427 18.35 -12.66 -26.08
C THR A 427 19.04 -13.05 -24.77
N ASP A 428 18.46 -13.96 -23.99
CA ASP A 428 19.10 -14.43 -22.75
C ASP A 428 20.46 -15.07 -23.03
N LYS A 429 20.54 -15.85 -24.12
CA LYS A 429 21.76 -16.54 -24.54
C LYS A 429 22.87 -15.54 -24.91
N ASP A 430 22.55 -14.53 -25.71
CA ASP A 430 23.55 -13.56 -26.15
C ASP A 430 23.98 -12.66 -25.00
N LYS A 431 23.07 -12.33 -24.07
CA LYS A 431 23.42 -11.60 -22.84
C LYS A 431 24.41 -12.40 -21.99
N ILE A 432 24.21 -13.70 -21.83
CA ILE A 432 25.14 -14.57 -21.12
C ILE A 432 26.52 -14.54 -21.80
N LEU A 433 26.57 -14.69 -23.12
CA LEU A 433 27.82 -14.64 -23.89
C LEU A 433 28.57 -13.32 -23.73
N LEU A 434 27.85 -12.19 -23.75
CA LEU A 434 28.42 -10.85 -23.50
C LEU A 434 29.07 -10.77 -22.11
N LEU A 435 28.39 -11.27 -21.07
CA LEU A 435 28.93 -11.24 -19.70
C LEU A 435 30.20 -12.10 -19.54
N TYR A 436 30.31 -13.22 -20.26
CA TYR A 436 31.51 -14.06 -20.26
C TYR A 436 32.74 -13.39 -20.92
N GLN A 437 32.57 -12.31 -21.69
CA GLN A 437 33.69 -11.57 -22.29
C GLN A 437 34.48 -10.77 -21.25
N VAL A 438 33.87 -10.42 -20.11
CA VAL A 438 34.49 -9.61 -19.08
C VAL A 438 35.41 -10.48 -18.22
N ASP A 439 36.72 -10.22 -18.31
CA ASP A 439 37.72 -11.02 -17.61
C ASP A 439 37.54 -10.95 -16.08
N GLY A 440 37.68 -12.11 -15.45
CA GLY A 440 37.49 -12.31 -14.01
C GLY A 440 36.05 -12.27 -13.49
N LEU A 441 35.06 -11.82 -14.27
CA LEU A 441 33.67 -11.66 -13.81
C LEU A 441 33.03 -12.99 -13.38
N HIS A 442 33.05 -14.00 -14.25
CA HIS A 442 32.53 -15.33 -13.96
C HIS A 442 33.25 -15.99 -12.77
N SER A 443 34.59 -15.92 -12.76
CA SER A 443 35.41 -16.51 -11.68
C SER A 443 35.12 -15.89 -10.32
N MET A 444 34.87 -14.58 -10.30
CA MET A 444 34.51 -13.85 -9.09
C MET A 444 33.15 -14.31 -8.57
N VAL A 445 32.13 -14.35 -9.42
CA VAL A 445 30.78 -14.79 -9.01
C VAL A 445 30.82 -16.23 -8.48
N LYS A 446 31.50 -17.15 -9.17
CA LYS A 446 31.63 -18.55 -8.72
C LYS A 446 32.36 -18.71 -7.38
N LYS A 447 33.25 -17.79 -7.03
CA LYS A 447 33.92 -17.79 -5.72
C LYS A 447 32.93 -17.57 -4.57
N TYR A 448 31.95 -16.68 -4.75
CA TYR A 448 30.94 -16.36 -3.71
C TYR A 448 29.69 -17.23 -3.82
N PHE A 449 29.35 -17.68 -5.03
CA PHE A 449 28.15 -18.48 -5.32
C PHE A 449 28.51 -19.75 -6.11
N PRO A 450 29.20 -20.73 -5.49
CA PRO A 450 29.68 -21.92 -6.20
C PRO A 450 28.56 -22.82 -6.71
N HIS A 451 27.42 -22.84 -6.01
CA HIS A 451 26.26 -23.69 -6.33
C HIS A 451 25.22 -23.03 -7.24
N ALA A 452 25.41 -21.76 -7.61
CA ALA A 452 24.48 -21.08 -8.51
C ALA A 452 24.43 -21.75 -9.89
N ASN A 453 23.24 -21.92 -10.44
CA ASN A 453 23.07 -22.40 -11.81
C ASN A 453 23.55 -21.33 -12.83
N GLU A 454 23.52 -21.64 -14.12
CA GLU A 454 24.03 -20.73 -15.15
C GLU A 454 23.25 -19.40 -15.22
N GLN A 455 21.92 -19.46 -15.14
CA GLN A 455 21.05 -18.27 -15.18
C GLN A 455 21.27 -17.36 -13.96
N GLU A 456 21.39 -17.96 -12.77
CA GLU A 456 21.70 -17.26 -11.51
C GLU A 456 23.11 -16.66 -11.55
N THR A 457 24.10 -17.43 -12.02
CA THR A 457 25.48 -16.97 -12.17
C THR A 457 25.53 -15.76 -13.10
N ALA A 458 24.83 -15.82 -14.25
CA ALA A 458 24.77 -14.73 -15.19
C ALA A 458 24.09 -13.48 -14.64
N LEU A 459 22.97 -13.62 -13.91
CA LEU A 459 22.33 -12.49 -13.26
C LEU A 459 23.27 -11.83 -12.24
N MET A 460 24.00 -12.62 -11.46
CA MET A 460 25.00 -12.12 -10.51
C MET A 460 26.18 -11.43 -11.21
N MET A 461 26.59 -11.91 -12.39
CA MET A 461 27.61 -11.23 -13.22
C MET A 461 27.13 -9.83 -13.64
N GLU A 462 25.89 -9.70 -14.13
CA GLU A 462 25.30 -8.39 -14.45
C GLU A 462 25.20 -7.51 -13.19
N PHE A 463 24.81 -8.10 -12.05
CA PHE A 463 24.75 -7.37 -10.77
C PHE A 463 26.09 -6.82 -10.31
N VAL A 464 27.19 -7.55 -10.53
CA VAL A 464 28.53 -7.04 -10.24
C VAL A 464 28.86 -5.82 -11.08
N LEU A 465 28.54 -5.81 -12.38
CA LEU A 465 28.79 -4.63 -13.24
C LEU A 465 28.00 -3.41 -12.76
N HIS A 466 26.69 -3.59 -12.50
CA HIS A 466 25.85 -2.53 -11.97
C HIS A 466 26.34 -2.05 -10.59
N GLY A 467 26.70 -2.96 -9.68
CA GLY A 467 27.26 -2.65 -8.38
C GLY A 467 28.55 -1.85 -8.47
N LEU A 468 29.53 -2.31 -9.26
CA LEU A 468 30.78 -1.60 -9.49
C LEU A 468 30.57 -0.20 -10.05
N SER A 469 29.59 -0.02 -10.95
CA SER A 469 29.26 1.31 -11.47
C SER A 469 28.67 2.22 -10.39
N SER A 470 27.83 1.70 -9.49
CA SER A 470 27.24 2.46 -8.38
C SER A 470 28.27 2.93 -7.33
N TYR A 471 29.43 2.25 -7.27
CA TYR A 471 30.60 2.62 -6.46
C TYR A 471 31.67 3.40 -7.24
N SER A 472 31.34 3.83 -8.47
CA SER A 472 32.25 4.57 -9.35
C SER A 472 33.60 3.86 -9.51
N LEU A 473 33.57 2.54 -9.73
CA LEU A 473 34.75 1.75 -10.12
C LEU A 473 34.80 1.53 -11.63
N ILE A 474 33.64 1.56 -12.29
CA ILE A 474 33.49 1.56 -13.75
C ILE A 474 32.43 2.60 -14.13
N SER A 475 32.45 3.08 -15.36
CA SER A 475 31.42 3.97 -15.90
C SER A 475 30.23 3.15 -16.40
N LYS A 476 29.02 3.67 -16.20
CA LYS A 476 27.77 3.14 -16.78
C LYS A 476 27.01 4.29 -17.43
N LYS A 477 26.69 4.16 -18.71
CA LYS A 477 25.83 5.08 -19.44
C LYS A 477 24.62 4.34 -19.99
N ILE A 478 23.43 4.87 -19.72
CA ILE A 478 22.17 4.33 -20.24
C ILE A 478 21.80 5.15 -21.48
N PHE A 479 21.58 4.46 -22.59
CA PHE A 479 21.02 5.00 -23.82
C PHE A 479 19.59 4.47 -24.00
N GLU A 480 18.86 4.98 -24.99
CA GLU A 480 17.47 4.55 -25.25
C GLU A 480 17.33 3.04 -25.50
N THR A 481 18.33 2.41 -26.12
CA THR A 481 18.25 1.00 -26.57
C THR A 481 19.27 0.07 -25.92
N LYS A 482 20.20 0.61 -25.12
CA LYS A 482 21.31 -0.16 -24.53
C LYS A 482 21.89 0.47 -23.26
N ILE A 483 22.57 -0.36 -22.48
CA ILE A 483 23.46 0.06 -21.40
C ILE A 483 24.90 -0.16 -21.85
N GLU A 484 25.75 0.85 -21.66
CA GLU A 484 27.19 0.79 -21.93
C GLU A 484 27.97 0.84 -20.62
N PHE A 485 28.85 -0.14 -20.41
CA PHE A 485 29.87 -0.12 -19.37
C PHE A 485 31.25 0.14 -19.98
N LYS A 486 32.03 1.02 -19.37
CA LYS A 486 33.40 1.35 -19.83
C LYS A 486 34.29 1.83 -18.70
N ASP A 487 35.56 2.11 -19.01
CA ASP A 487 36.48 2.76 -18.08
C ASP A 487 35.92 4.09 -17.56
N LEU A 488 36.08 4.29 -16.25
CA LEU A 488 35.68 5.50 -15.57
C LEU A 488 36.55 6.70 -15.98
N ILE A 489 37.88 6.54 -16.02
CA ILE A 489 38.83 7.65 -16.24
C ILE A 489 38.72 8.18 -17.67
N GLY A 490 38.73 7.28 -18.66
CA GLY A 490 38.51 7.61 -20.06
C GLY A 490 37.13 8.24 -20.32
N SER A 491 36.10 7.85 -19.55
CA SER A 491 34.78 8.48 -19.67
C SER A 491 34.77 9.93 -19.16
N MET A 492 35.42 10.22 -18.04
CA MET A 492 35.50 11.58 -17.50
C MET A 492 36.34 12.51 -18.38
N MET A 493 37.43 12.03 -18.95
CA MET A 493 38.28 12.84 -19.84
C MET A 493 37.57 13.20 -21.17
N ASN A 494 36.75 12.29 -21.71
CA ASN A 494 35.96 12.57 -22.91
C ASN A 494 34.79 13.53 -22.66
N LEU A 495 34.28 13.64 -21.42
CA LEU A 495 33.26 14.62 -21.03
C LEU A 495 33.82 16.06 -20.92
N GLY A 496 35.14 16.21 -20.70
CA GLY A 496 35.79 17.53 -20.64
C GLY A 496 36.34 18.05 -21.97
N GLY A 497 36.27 17.26 -23.04
CA GLY A 497 36.98 17.54 -24.31
C GLY A 497 36.09 17.71 -25.55
N GLY A 498 34.76 17.74 -25.42
CA GLY A 498 33.84 17.81 -26.56
C GLY A 498 32.80 18.93 -26.44
N SER A 499 32.94 19.93 -27.31
CA SER A 499 31.98 20.94 -27.79
C SER A 499 31.42 21.98 -26.79
N PHE A 500 32.11 23.12 -26.74
CA PHE A 500 31.55 24.47 -26.55
C PHE A 500 31.61 25.25 -27.89
N GLU A 501 31.42 24.56 -29.01
CA GLU A 501 31.37 25.18 -30.34
C GLU A 501 30.20 24.60 -31.15
N GLU A 502 29.34 25.53 -31.58
CA GLU A 502 28.33 25.45 -32.65
C GLU A 502 27.05 24.61 -32.44
N GLU A 503 26.07 25.20 -31.73
CA GLU A 503 24.67 25.18 -32.19
C GLU A 503 24.24 26.64 -32.44
N GLY A 504 24.58 27.14 -33.62
CA GLY A 504 24.02 28.35 -34.20
C GLY A 504 23.01 27.99 -35.29
N GLU A 505 21.95 28.78 -35.36
CA GLU A 505 20.97 28.89 -36.45
C GLU A 505 19.95 27.75 -36.61
N TYR A 506 18.81 27.94 -35.95
CA TYR A 506 17.53 27.48 -36.49
C TYR A 506 17.15 28.41 -37.64
N ASP A 507 17.22 27.89 -38.87
CA ASP A 507 16.56 28.47 -40.05
C ASP A 507 15.03 28.40 -39.86
N GLU A 508 14.41 29.57 -39.74
CA GLU A 508 13.03 29.78 -40.19
C GLU A 508 13.04 29.80 -41.73
N GLU A 509 12.32 28.88 -42.37
CA GLU A 509 11.39 29.12 -43.51
C GLU A 509 11.06 27.80 -44.23
N GLY A 510 9.75 27.56 -44.44
CA GLY A 510 9.22 26.46 -45.27
C GLY A 510 7.85 25.98 -44.86
#